data_AF-A0A7V3V1H9-F1
#
_entry.id   AF-A0A7V3V1H9-F1
#
_cell.length_a   1.000
_cell.length_b   1.000
_cell.length_c   1.000
_cell.angle_alpha   90.00
_cell.angle_beta   90.00
_cell.angle_gamma   90.00
#
_symmetry.space_group_name_H-M   'P 1'
#
loop_
_entity.id
_entity.type
_entity.pdbx_description
1 polymer ?
#
loop_
_entity_poly.entity_id
_entity_poly.type
_entity_poly.pdbx_seq_one_letter_code
_entity_poly.pdbx_strand_id
1 'polypeptide(L)'
;MGIERFFYNLATDKKKGLALAPLKFILTLLSFLYGGLVRFLIWFYALRPLCFSCKVISIGNITWGGTGKTTLAEFIASYLQGQGYRIAILSRGYCRRSNQSLGQGEKFLPDEPLMLKKRLPGVEVLIDPDRIRAGRRAIKEFGVDTLVLDDGFQQWRIKKDLEIVTIDCRYPLGNGYLIPRGILRQ
;
A
#
# COMPACT_ATOMS: atom_id res chain seq x y z
N MET A 1 20.18 13.55 -17.12
CA MET A 1 18.99 12.66 -17.05
C MET A 1 19.14 11.78 -15.83
N GLY A 2 18.26 11.88 -14.82
CA GLY A 2 18.39 11.07 -13.61
C GLY A 2 18.22 9.57 -13.88
N ILE A 3 19.03 8.75 -13.21
CA ILE A 3 19.03 7.28 -13.28
C ILE A 3 17.62 6.71 -13.07
N GLU A 4 16.84 7.28 -12.14
CA GLU A 4 15.45 6.89 -11.88
C GLU A 4 14.53 7.04 -13.09
N ARG A 5 14.64 8.14 -13.86
CA ARG A 5 13.86 8.33 -15.10
C ARG A 5 14.29 7.36 -16.19
N PHE A 6 15.56 6.95 -16.22
CA PHE A 6 16.03 5.95 -17.17
C PHE A 6 15.41 4.58 -16.88
N PHE A 7 15.43 4.13 -15.62
CA PHE A 7 14.78 2.87 -15.22
C PHE A 7 13.27 2.89 -15.39
N TYR A 8 12.60 4.00 -15.05
CA TYR A 8 11.15 4.14 -15.26
C TYR A 8 10.79 4.06 -16.74
N ASN A 9 11.55 4.73 -17.62
CA ASN A 9 11.32 4.67 -19.08
C ASN A 9 11.66 3.31 -19.69
N LEU A 10 12.58 2.55 -19.08
CA LEU A 10 12.89 1.17 -19.46
C LEU A 10 11.75 0.22 -19.04
N ALA A 11 11.24 0.38 -17.81
CA ALA A 11 10.16 -0.41 -17.24
C ALA A 11 8.77 -0.09 -17.83
N THR A 12 8.61 1.08 -18.45
CA THR A 12 7.37 1.46 -19.16
C THR A 12 7.49 1.33 -20.69
N ASP A 13 8.58 0.73 -21.18
CA ASP A 13 8.87 0.50 -22.60
C ASP A 13 8.79 1.75 -23.50
N LYS A 14 8.95 2.95 -22.91
CA LYS A 14 9.00 4.24 -23.64
C LYS A 14 10.27 4.39 -24.47
N LYS A 15 11.34 3.62 -24.19
CA LYS A 15 12.52 3.49 -25.06
C LYS A 15 12.48 2.16 -25.83
N LYS A 16 12.29 2.27 -27.15
CA LYS A 16 12.41 1.17 -28.11
C LYS A 16 13.75 1.30 -28.83
N GLY A 17 14.74 0.50 -28.42
CA GLY A 17 16.04 0.40 -29.10
C GLY A 17 16.53 -1.04 -29.04
N LEU A 18 17.00 -1.58 -30.17
CA LEU A 18 17.49 -2.97 -30.28
C LEU A 18 18.64 -3.26 -29.30
N ALA A 19 19.49 -2.27 -29.01
CA ALA A 19 20.60 -2.40 -28.07
C ALA A 19 20.18 -2.70 -26.61
N LEU A 20 18.90 -2.51 -26.26
CA LEU A 20 18.37 -2.77 -24.91
C LEU A 20 17.76 -4.17 -24.77
N ALA A 21 17.69 -4.96 -25.84
CA ALA A 21 17.12 -6.31 -25.82
C ALA A 21 17.77 -7.28 -24.80
N PRO A 22 19.11 -7.41 -24.70
CA PRO A 22 19.73 -8.33 -23.74
C PRO A 22 19.46 -7.90 -22.29
N LEU A 23 19.48 -6.60 -22.01
CA LEU A 23 19.15 -6.07 -20.69
C LEU A 23 17.68 -6.35 -20.32
N LYS A 24 16.75 -6.15 -21.26
CA LYS A 24 15.33 -6.47 -21.06
C LYS A 24 15.11 -7.96 -20.82
N PHE A 25 15.87 -8.83 -21.48
CA PHE A 25 15.80 -10.29 -21.26
C PHE A 25 16.22 -10.67 -19.84
N ILE A 26 17.36 -10.15 -19.36
CA ILE A 26 17.84 -10.38 -17.98
C ILE A 26 16.80 -9.88 -16.97
N LEU A 27 16.25 -8.68 -17.17
CA LEU A 27 15.21 -8.13 -16.29
C LEU A 27 13.94 -8.99 -16.28
N THR A 28 13.58 -9.58 -17.43
CA THR A 28 12.41 -10.46 -17.55
C THR A 28 12.62 -11.77 -16.79
N LEU A 29 13.82 -12.35 -16.86
CA LEU A 29 14.18 -13.54 -16.09
C LEU A 29 14.10 -13.26 -14.57
N LEU A 30 14.65 -12.12 -14.14
CA LEU A 30 14.55 -11.67 -12.74
C LEU A 30 13.10 -11.43 -12.31
N SER A 31 12.27 -10.88 -13.19
CA SER A 31 10.83 -10.66 -12.96
C SER A 31 10.08 -11.99 -12.74
N PHE A 32 10.42 -13.02 -13.50
CA PHE A 32 9.83 -14.36 -13.34
C PHE A 32 10.24 -15.00 -12.00
N LEU A 33 11.53 -14.93 -11.65
CA LEU A 33 12.03 -15.41 -10.35
C LEU A 33 11.37 -14.68 -9.18
N TYR A 34 11.25 -13.35 -9.28
CA TYR A 34 10.53 -12.52 -8.31
C TYR A 34 9.07 -12.93 -8.19
N GLY A 35 8.36 -13.11 -9.31
CA GLY A 35 6.96 -13.54 -9.33
C GLY A 35 6.76 -14.93 -8.71
N GLY A 36 7.66 -15.88 -8.99
CA GLY A 36 7.66 -17.20 -8.36
C GLY A 36 7.80 -17.12 -6.84
N LEU A 37 8.76 -16.33 -6.36
CA LEU A 37 8.98 -16.10 -4.93
C LEU A 37 7.77 -15.43 -4.26
N VAL A 38 7.21 -14.39 -4.87
CA VAL A 38 6.04 -13.68 -4.34
C VAL A 38 4.83 -14.62 -4.25
N ARG A 39 4.55 -15.42 -5.30
CA ARG A 39 3.47 -16.42 -5.27
C ARG A 39 3.69 -17.45 -4.18
N PHE A 40 4.92 -17.93 -4.02
CA PHE A 40 5.27 -18.86 -2.95
C PHE A 40 5.03 -18.25 -1.57
N LEU A 41 5.45 -17.00 -1.35
CA LEU A 41 5.24 -16.30 -0.08
C LEU A 41 3.75 -16.07 0.21
N ILE A 42 2.96 -15.66 -0.78
CA ILE A 42 1.50 -15.50 -0.64
C ILE A 42 0.87 -16.83 -0.23
N TRP A 43 1.19 -17.91 -0.95
CA TRP A 43 0.69 -19.24 -0.65
C TRP A 43 1.11 -19.69 0.76
N PHE A 44 2.38 -19.52 1.12
CA PHE A 44 2.92 -19.88 2.43
C PHE A 44 2.22 -19.13 3.56
N TYR A 45 1.99 -17.83 3.44
CA TYR A 45 1.28 -17.05 4.45
C TYR A 45 -0.23 -17.30 4.47
N ALA A 46 -0.82 -17.72 3.36
CA ALA A 46 -2.22 -18.15 3.30
C ALA A 46 -2.48 -19.46 4.07
N LEU A 47 -1.45 -20.28 4.33
CA LEU A 47 -1.59 -21.51 5.13
C LEU A 47 -1.91 -21.23 6.61
N ARG A 48 -1.47 -20.10 7.16
CA ARG A 48 -1.69 -19.71 8.56
C ARG A 48 -1.97 -18.21 8.67
N PRO A 49 -3.15 -17.76 8.21
CA PRO A 49 -3.48 -16.35 8.25
C PRO A 49 -3.78 -15.92 9.68
N LEU A 50 -3.32 -14.73 10.05
CA LEU A 50 -3.69 -14.08 11.30
C LEU A 50 -5.07 -13.45 11.14
N CYS A 51 -6.01 -13.91 11.96
CA CYS A 51 -7.36 -13.35 12.04
C CYS A 51 -7.42 -12.35 13.19
N PHE A 52 -7.98 -11.17 12.94
CA PHE A 52 -8.42 -10.27 13.99
C PHE A 52 -9.83 -10.65 14.45
N SER A 53 -10.23 -10.17 15.63
CA SER A 53 -11.60 -10.33 16.15
C SER A 53 -12.61 -9.37 15.50
N CYS A 54 -12.14 -8.49 14.61
CA CYS A 54 -12.89 -7.41 13.98
C CYS A 54 -12.81 -7.53 12.44
N LYS A 55 -13.60 -6.72 11.72
CA LYS A 55 -13.59 -6.72 10.25
C LYS A 55 -12.33 -6.05 9.72
N VAL A 56 -11.75 -6.59 8.64
CA VAL A 56 -10.53 -6.07 8.03
C VAL A 56 -10.76 -5.78 6.55
N ILE A 57 -10.64 -4.50 6.18
CA ILE A 57 -10.72 -4.00 4.81
C ILE A 57 -9.32 -3.58 4.38
N SER A 58 -8.82 -4.17 3.29
CA SER A 58 -7.51 -3.85 2.70
C SER A 58 -7.68 -2.95 1.50
N ILE A 59 -6.89 -1.89 1.43
CA ILE A 59 -6.82 -1.01 0.26
C ILE A 59 -5.41 -1.10 -0.33
N GLY A 60 -5.34 -1.53 -1.57
CA GLY A 60 -4.13 -1.92 -2.27
C GLY A 60 -3.89 -1.20 -3.58
N ASN A 61 -2.64 -1.27 -4.07
CA ASN A 61 -2.32 -0.99 -5.47
C ASN A 61 -1.39 -2.09 -5.96
N ILE A 62 -1.63 -2.53 -7.19
CA ILE A 62 -0.80 -3.49 -7.90
C ILE A 62 0.36 -2.84 -8.67
N THR A 63 0.32 -1.52 -8.90
CA THR A 63 1.35 -0.78 -9.67
C THR A 63 2.29 0.05 -8.79
N TRP A 64 3.48 0.39 -9.30
CA TRP A 64 4.31 1.46 -8.76
C TRP A 64 3.79 2.81 -9.25
N GLY A 65 3.02 3.50 -8.40
CA GLY A 65 2.46 4.81 -8.69
C GLY A 65 1.51 5.28 -7.57
N GLY A 66 1.19 6.58 -7.58
CA GLY A 66 0.19 7.15 -6.67
C GLY A 66 -1.21 6.94 -7.23
N THR A 67 -1.97 6.00 -6.68
CA THR A 67 -3.31 5.61 -7.17
C THR A 67 -4.46 6.12 -6.32
N GLY A 68 -4.26 7.21 -5.56
CA GLY A 68 -5.32 7.81 -4.74
C GLY A 68 -5.81 6.92 -3.58
N LYS A 69 -5.03 5.89 -3.19
CA LYS A 69 -5.36 4.95 -2.10
C LYS A 69 -5.74 5.65 -0.80
N THR A 70 -4.98 6.68 -0.42
CA THR A 70 -5.22 7.44 0.80
C THR A 70 -6.61 8.10 0.77
N THR A 71 -7.00 8.70 -0.35
CA THR A 71 -8.33 9.31 -0.53
C THR A 71 -9.44 8.26 -0.51
N LEU A 72 -9.19 7.07 -1.08
CA LEU A 72 -10.14 5.97 -1.02
C LEU A 72 -10.29 5.42 0.41
N ALA A 73 -9.18 5.31 1.15
CA ALA A 73 -9.18 4.92 2.56
C ALA A 73 -9.95 5.93 3.41
N GLU A 74 -9.75 7.22 3.15
CA GLU A 74 -10.49 8.30 3.78
C GLU A 74 -12.00 8.18 3.51
N PHE A 75 -12.39 8.00 2.25
CA PHE A 75 -13.78 7.84 1.84
C PHE A 75 -14.45 6.64 2.52
N ILE A 76 -13.80 5.47 2.49
CA ILE A 76 -14.34 4.25 3.10
C ILE A 76 -14.47 4.39 4.61
N ALA A 77 -13.46 4.95 5.27
CA ALA A 77 -13.49 5.16 6.71
C ALA A 77 -14.60 6.15 7.09
N SER A 78 -14.75 7.26 6.37
CA SER A 78 -15.83 8.24 6.60
C SER A 78 -17.21 7.62 6.38
N TYR A 79 -17.39 6.86 5.30
CA TYR A 79 -18.65 6.19 4.99
C TYR A 79 -19.05 5.22 6.11
N LEU A 80 -18.15 4.33 6.52
CA LEU A 80 -18.42 3.35 7.57
C LEU A 80 -18.61 4.02 8.93
N GLN A 81 -17.90 5.11 9.21
CA GLN A 81 -18.11 5.88 10.43
C GLN A 81 -19.52 6.46 10.46
N GLY A 82 -20.02 6.98 9.33
CA GLY A 82 -21.40 7.44 9.19
C GLY A 82 -22.46 6.34 9.38
N GLN A 83 -22.07 5.07 9.22
CA GLN A 83 -22.91 3.91 9.54
C GLN A 83 -22.79 3.44 11.00
N GLY A 84 -21.99 4.13 11.82
CA GLY A 84 -21.82 3.83 13.26
C GLY A 84 -20.71 2.84 13.62
N TYR A 85 -19.88 2.43 12.66
CA TYR A 85 -18.73 1.55 12.94
C TYR A 85 -17.59 2.29 13.64
N ARG A 86 -16.92 1.62 14.57
CA ARG A 86 -15.68 2.14 15.21
C ARG A 86 -14.48 1.67 14.41
N ILE A 87 -13.81 2.62 13.76
CA ILE A 87 -12.83 2.32 12.73
C ILE A 87 -11.42 2.75 13.16
N ALA A 88 -10.42 1.94 12.80
CA ALA A 88 -9.05 2.40 12.75
C ALA A 88 -8.43 2.24 11.35
N ILE A 89 -7.77 3.30 10.87
CA ILE A 89 -6.92 3.28 9.69
C ILE A 89 -5.50 2.90 10.14
N LEU A 90 -4.96 1.82 9.58
CA LEU A 90 -3.58 1.39 9.81
C LEU A 90 -2.73 1.75 8.59
N SER A 91 -1.83 2.73 8.77
CA SER A 91 -0.90 3.17 7.72
C SER A 91 0.57 2.94 8.12
N ARG A 92 1.46 2.87 7.12
CA ARG A 92 2.90 2.60 7.31
C ARG A 92 3.63 3.91 7.62
N GLY A 93 2.96 5.05 7.41
CA GLY A 93 3.56 6.37 7.49
C GLY A 93 4.36 6.63 6.23
N TYR A 94 3.71 6.62 5.06
CA TYR A 94 4.37 7.02 3.82
C TYR A 94 4.67 8.52 3.89
N CYS A 95 5.79 8.89 4.50
CA CYS A 95 6.22 10.27 4.52
C CYS A 95 6.54 10.68 3.08
N ARG A 96 5.65 11.44 2.43
CA ARG A 96 6.16 12.46 1.51
C ARG A 96 7.06 13.35 2.36
N ARG A 97 8.36 13.38 2.04
CA ARG A 97 9.23 14.46 2.50
C ARG A 97 8.67 15.75 1.90
N SER A 98 7.68 16.36 2.55
CA SER A 98 7.43 17.77 2.36
C SER A 98 8.58 18.47 3.08
N ASN A 99 9.29 19.35 2.37
CA ASN A 99 10.34 20.19 2.96
C ASN A 99 9.68 21.33 3.76
N GLN A 100 8.82 21.02 4.73
CA GLN A 100 8.29 22.02 5.65
C GLN A 100 8.58 21.60 7.08
N SER A 101 9.72 22.08 7.56
CA SER A 101 10.04 22.17 8.98
C SER A 101 9.02 23.10 9.64
N LEU A 102 8.02 22.52 10.32
CA LEU A 102 7.13 23.28 11.20
C LEU A 102 7.42 22.92 12.65
N GLY A 103 7.94 23.92 13.36
CA GLY A 103 7.73 24.26 14.77
C GLY A 103 7.72 23.16 15.84
N GLN A 104 8.64 23.33 16.80
CA GLN A 104 8.71 22.75 18.15
C GLN A 104 7.41 22.20 18.76
N GLY A 105 7.51 21.02 19.37
CA GLY A 105 6.77 20.70 20.60
C GLY A 105 5.93 19.44 20.61
N GLU A 106 5.44 18.98 19.45
CA GLU A 106 4.64 17.75 19.37
C GLU A 106 5.43 16.67 18.61
N LYS A 107 5.39 15.43 19.11
CA LYS A 107 5.99 14.26 18.46
C LYS A 107 5.72 14.32 16.95
N PHE A 108 6.77 14.29 16.13
CA PHE A 108 6.72 14.27 14.66
C PHE A 108 5.70 13.24 14.16
N LEU A 109 4.44 13.63 13.95
CA LEU A 109 3.52 12.88 13.11
C LEU A 109 3.70 13.41 11.68
N PRO A 110 3.88 12.54 10.68
CA PRO A 110 3.96 12.95 9.28
C PRO A 110 2.69 13.68 8.84
N ASP A 111 2.83 14.59 7.87
CA ASP A 111 1.73 15.44 7.39
C ASP A 111 0.48 14.67 6.96
N GLU A 112 0.65 13.54 6.27
CA GLU A 112 -0.47 12.78 5.71
C GLU A 112 -1.36 12.12 6.78
N PRO A 113 -0.82 11.37 7.76
CA PRO A 113 -1.60 10.90 8.91
C PRO A 113 -2.26 12.01 9.75
N LEU A 114 -1.60 13.14 9.94
CA LEU A 114 -2.20 14.29 10.63
C LEU A 114 -3.37 14.87 9.85
N MET A 115 -3.23 15.00 8.53
CA MET A 115 -4.32 15.43 7.65
C MET A 115 -5.50 14.46 7.73
N LEU A 116 -5.26 13.15 7.67
CA LEU A 116 -6.33 12.14 7.81
C LEU A 116 -7.04 12.25 9.15
N LYS A 117 -6.29 12.37 10.26
CA LYS A 117 -6.88 12.51 11.59
C LYS A 117 -7.72 13.78 11.73
N LYS A 118 -7.31 14.88 11.11
CA LYS A 118 -8.08 16.14 11.09
C LYS A 118 -9.37 16.04 10.27
N ARG A 119 -9.36 15.27 9.16
CA ARG A 119 -10.52 15.11 8.28
C ARG A 119 -11.53 14.08 8.79
N LEU A 120 -11.07 13.11 9.58
CA LEU A 120 -11.88 12.01 10.10
C LEU A 120 -11.94 12.07 11.64
N PRO A 121 -12.64 13.07 12.22
CA PRO A 121 -12.78 13.15 13.66
C PRO A 121 -13.48 11.89 14.20
N GLY A 122 -12.87 11.19 15.15
CA GLY A 122 -13.41 9.95 15.72
C GLY A 122 -13.00 8.66 15.02
N VAL A 123 -12.20 8.73 13.94
CA VAL A 123 -11.50 7.57 13.37
C VAL A 123 -10.08 7.53 13.92
N GLU A 124 -9.65 6.37 14.40
CA GLU A 124 -8.29 6.21 14.91
C GLU A 124 -7.29 5.99 13.77
N VAL A 125 -6.27 6.84 13.67
CA VAL A 125 -5.23 6.73 12.64
C VAL A 125 -3.94 6.26 13.30
N LEU A 126 -3.56 5.01 13.06
CA LEU A 126 -2.35 4.41 13.62
C LEU A 126 -1.27 4.27 12.56
N ILE A 127 -0.12 4.90 12.85
CA ILE A 127 1.09 4.76 12.05
C ILE A 127 1.97 3.70 12.70
N ASP A 128 2.19 2.60 12.00
CA ASP A 128 3.09 1.54 12.45
C ASP A 128 3.54 0.69 11.25
N PRO A 129 4.86 0.43 11.06
CA PRO A 129 5.31 -0.51 10.05
C PRO A 129 4.78 -1.94 10.26
N ASP A 130 4.50 -2.34 11.50
CA ASP A 130 3.88 -3.62 11.85
C ASP A 130 2.36 -3.45 12.00
N ARG A 131 1.63 -3.88 10.95
CA ARG A 131 0.16 -3.85 10.93
C ARG A 131 -0.49 -4.80 11.91
N ILE A 132 0.17 -5.89 12.27
CA ILE A 132 -0.36 -6.84 13.24
C ILE A 132 -0.36 -6.18 14.62
N ARG A 133 0.75 -5.55 15.00
CA ARG A 133 0.86 -4.80 16.25
C ARG A 133 -0.14 -3.65 16.30
N ALA A 134 -0.24 -2.86 15.24
CA ALA A 134 -1.17 -1.74 15.19
C ALA A 134 -2.64 -2.18 15.26
N GLY A 135 -3.02 -3.25 14.56
CA GLY A 135 -4.38 -3.78 14.64
C GLY A 135 -4.74 -4.28 16.03
N ARG A 136 -3.83 -4.99 16.70
CA ARG A 136 -4.03 -5.43 18.09
C ARG A 136 -4.21 -4.25 19.04
N ARG A 137 -3.39 -3.21 18.87
CA ARG A 137 -3.49 -1.98 19.65
C ARG A 137 -4.82 -1.28 19.41
N ALA A 138 -5.23 -1.13 18.15
CA ALA A 138 -6.51 -0.52 17.78
C ALA A 138 -7.69 -1.20 18.49
N ILE A 139 -7.75 -2.54 18.43
CA ILE A 139 -8.84 -3.32 19.03
C ILE A 139 -8.82 -3.20 20.56
N LYS A 140 -7.63 -3.33 21.18
CA LYS A 140 -7.50 -3.37 22.64
C LYS A 140 -7.71 -2.00 23.29
N GLU A 141 -7.12 -0.95 22.73
CA GLU A 141 -7.08 0.38 23.35
C GLU A 141 -8.28 1.24 22.96
N PHE A 142 -8.78 1.08 21.72
CA PHE A 142 -9.83 1.95 21.16
C PHE A 142 -11.14 1.21 20.89
N GLY A 143 -11.18 -0.12 21.10
CA GLY A 143 -12.39 -0.91 20.94
C GLY A 143 -12.93 -0.94 19.51
N VAL A 144 -12.08 -0.78 18.50
CA VAL A 144 -12.51 -0.75 17.10
C VAL A 144 -13.09 -2.10 16.65
N ASP A 145 -14.14 -2.02 15.84
CA ASP A 145 -14.81 -3.18 15.24
C ASP A 145 -14.46 -3.37 13.76
N THR A 146 -13.77 -2.38 13.16
CA THR A 146 -13.35 -2.41 11.76
C THR A 146 -11.96 -1.79 11.58
N LEU A 147 -11.09 -2.49 10.86
CA LEU A 147 -9.75 -2.05 10.49
C LEU A 147 -9.69 -1.76 8.99
N VAL A 148 -9.14 -0.60 8.63
CA VAL A 148 -8.84 -0.23 7.24
C VAL A 148 -7.32 -0.22 7.06
N LEU A 149 -6.79 -1.13 6.25
CA LEU A 149 -5.37 -1.23 5.95
C LEU A 149 -5.04 -0.36 4.73
N ASP A 150 -4.39 0.77 4.97
CA ASP A 150 -3.79 1.58 3.91
C ASP A 150 -2.50 0.91 3.40
N ASP A 151 -2.45 0.68 2.09
CA ASP A 151 -1.47 -0.16 1.38
C ASP A 151 -1.42 -1.61 1.90
N GLY A 152 -2.59 -2.18 2.21
CA GLY A 152 -2.77 -3.49 2.83
C GLY A 152 -2.52 -4.70 1.93
N PHE A 153 -2.40 -4.51 0.61
CA PHE A 153 -2.32 -5.63 -0.36
C PHE A 153 -1.18 -6.60 -0.04
N GLN A 154 -0.01 -6.06 0.31
CA GLN A 154 1.19 -6.84 0.65
C GLN A 154 1.18 -7.42 2.07
N GLN A 155 0.15 -7.15 2.88
CA GLN A 155 0.00 -7.71 4.24
C GLN A 155 -0.57 -9.13 4.18
N TRP A 156 0.14 -10.05 3.51
CA TRP A 156 -0.34 -11.42 3.25
C TRP A 156 -0.62 -12.24 4.50
N ARG A 157 0.02 -11.88 5.62
CA ARG A 157 -0.17 -12.53 6.92
C ARG A 157 -1.52 -12.24 7.56
N ILE A 158 -2.19 -11.15 7.16
CA ILE A 158 -3.44 -10.71 7.77
C ILE A 158 -4.59 -11.22 6.91
N LYS A 159 -5.54 -11.94 7.51
CA LYS A 159 -6.81 -12.29 6.85
C LYS A 159 -7.61 -11.01 6.64
N LYS A 160 -8.07 -10.80 5.41
CA LYS A 160 -8.88 -9.64 5.02
C LYS A 160 -10.27 -10.14 4.67
N ASP A 161 -11.30 -9.46 5.18
CA ASP A 161 -12.69 -9.73 4.84
C ASP A 161 -13.06 -9.12 3.48
N LEU A 162 -12.45 -7.98 3.16
CA LEU A 162 -12.60 -7.29 1.89
C LEU A 162 -11.24 -6.75 1.43
N GLU A 163 -10.91 -6.97 0.15
CA GLU A 163 -9.70 -6.42 -0.45
C GLU A 163 -10.06 -5.60 -1.69
N ILE A 164 -9.72 -4.32 -1.65
CA ILE A 164 -9.99 -3.34 -2.70
C ILE A 164 -8.67 -2.96 -3.34
N VAL A 165 -8.56 -3.24 -4.64
CA VAL A 165 -7.35 -2.93 -5.41
C VAL A 165 -7.62 -1.72 -6.30
N THR A 166 -6.80 -0.70 -6.15
CA THR A 166 -6.78 0.47 -7.02
C THR A 166 -5.85 0.24 -8.20
N ILE A 167 -6.26 0.69 -9.38
CA ILE A 167 -5.53 0.54 -10.64
C ILE A 167 -5.47 1.91 -11.32
N ASP A 168 -4.32 2.29 -11.89
CA ASP A 168 -4.21 3.55 -12.67
C ASP A 168 -5.00 3.41 -13.98
N CYS A 169 -5.99 4.26 -14.22
CA CYS A 169 -6.83 4.19 -15.41
C CYS A 169 -6.08 4.45 -16.73
N ARG A 170 -4.93 5.13 -16.70
CA ARG A 170 -4.14 5.46 -17.90
C ARG A 170 -3.17 4.35 -18.28
N TYR A 171 -2.68 3.61 -17.29
CA TYR A 171 -1.69 2.54 -17.47
C TYR A 171 -2.00 1.37 -16.52
N PRO A 172 -3.15 0.68 -16.70
CA PRO A 172 -3.68 -0.24 -15.70
C PRO A 172 -2.74 -1.39 -15.35
N LEU A 173 -1.97 -1.89 -16.32
CA LEU A 173 -0.99 -2.95 -16.12
C LEU A 173 0.45 -2.54 -16.48
N GLY A 174 0.67 -1.27 -16.82
CA GLY A 174 1.94 -0.81 -17.37
C GLY A 174 2.37 -1.62 -18.59
N ASN A 175 3.50 -2.31 -18.50
CA ASN A 175 3.99 -3.23 -19.53
C ASN A 175 3.70 -4.72 -19.26
N GLY A 176 2.85 -5.03 -18.26
CA GLY A 176 2.44 -6.40 -17.94
C GLY A 176 3.47 -7.25 -17.18
N TYR A 177 4.64 -6.69 -16.85
CA TYR A 177 5.68 -7.40 -16.12
C TYR A 177 5.79 -6.96 -14.65
N LEU A 178 6.16 -7.90 -13.79
CA LEU A 178 6.54 -7.59 -12.40
C LEU A 178 7.86 -6.83 -12.35
N ILE A 179 8.10 -6.15 -11.24
CA ILE A 179 9.43 -5.60 -10.92
C ILE A 179 10.47 -6.74 -10.99
N PRO A 180 11.68 -6.50 -11.53
CA PRO A 180 12.22 -5.21 -11.99
C PRO A 180 11.95 -4.89 -13.48
N ARG A 181 11.32 -5.79 -14.25
CA ARG A 181 11.07 -5.57 -15.69
C ARG A 181 9.94 -4.57 -15.96
N GLY A 182 8.97 -4.52 -15.06
CA GLY A 182 7.82 -3.64 -15.15
C GLY A 182 7.49 -2.97 -13.83
N ILE A 183 6.29 -2.41 -13.77
CA ILE A 183 5.80 -1.64 -12.62
C ILE A 183 4.85 -2.44 -11.72
N LEU A 184 4.53 -3.69 -12.07
CA LEU A 184 3.63 -4.52 -11.27
C LEU A 184 4.34 -5.06 -10.03
N ARG A 185 3.67 -4.97 -8.88
CA ARG A 185 4.14 -5.47 -7.58
C ARG A 185 3.77 -6.93 -7.34
N GLN A 186 2.69 -7.38 -7.97
CA GLN A 186 2.07 -8.70 -7.88
C GLN A 186 1.26 -8.96 -9.15
#